data_AF-A0A429I1X4-F1
#
_entry.id   AF-A0A429I1X4-F1
#
_cell.length_a   1.000
_cell.length_b   1.000
_cell.length_c   1.000
_cell.angle_alpha   90.00
_cell.angle_beta   90.00
_cell.angle_gamma   90.00
#
_symmetry.space_group_name_H-M   'P 1'
#
loop_
_entity.id
_entity.type
_entity.pdbx_description
1 polymer ?
#
loop_
_entity_poly.entity_id
_entity_poly.type
_entity_poly.pdbx_seq_one_letter_code
_entity_poly.pdbx_strand_id
1 'polypeptide(L)'
;MAFIDHSDVVIGSTDDGHTFVLLNRALPAAQRILTDHGFTAHQPNRPGRPLFLLPPAYAGEQAHTRTGEAMHFLFQHTWDVTDLSWTTRWNPDEPLPEPDVHFDVSGERVTATARTDAARRILANHGFTPTQEGYALPAGTEETRQLGAVVQAEIALSMENLGARIGLGFRTPDDIPAAPVRTSSHTATPPAAPAPDRPRRTR
;
A
#
# COMPACT_ATOMS: atom_id res chain seq x y z
N MET A 1 9.10 -12.24 0.77
CA MET A 1 7.81 -11.59 1.05
C MET A 1 7.65 -10.50 0.00
N ALA A 2 6.45 -9.97 -0.20
CA ALA A 2 6.20 -8.94 -1.20
C ALA A 2 5.78 -7.65 -0.51
N PHE A 3 6.02 -6.50 -1.14
CA PHE A 3 5.75 -5.16 -0.58
C PHE A 3 4.31 -4.98 -0.05
N ILE A 4 3.38 -5.75 -0.61
CA ILE A 4 1.97 -5.79 -0.22
C ILE A 4 1.70 -6.63 1.04
N ASP A 5 2.71 -7.19 1.70
CA ASP A 5 2.60 -8.07 2.89
C ASP A 5 2.82 -7.33 4.22
N HIS A 6 3.30 -6.09 4.18
CA HIS A 6 3.83 -5.39 5.36
C HIS A 6 2.79 -4.75 6.28
N SER A 7 1.63 -4.36 5.74
CA SER A 7 0.62 -3.57 6.46
C SER A 7 -0.70 -4.32 6.54
N ASP A 8 -1.48 -4.15 7.59
CA ASP A 8 -2.81 -4.78 7.73
C ASP A 8 -3.70 -4.56 6.49
N VAL A 9 -3.66 -3.35 5.93
CA VAL A 9 -4.39 -2.95 4.72
C VAL A 9 -3.41 -2.35 3.71
N VAL A 10 -3.46 -2.85 2.48
CA VAL A 10 -2.70 -2.28 1.36
C VAL A 10 -3.68 -1.84 0.28
N ILE A 11 -3.53 -0.59 -0.14
CA ILE A 11 -4.23 -0.02 -1.29
C ILE A 11 -3.21 0.07 -2.43
N GLY A 12 -3.58 -0.36 -3.61
CA GLY A 12 -2.70 -0.27 -4.76
C GLY A 12 -3.46 -0.20 -6.07
N SER A 13 -2.70 -0.18 -7.15
CA SER A 13 -3.24 -0.17 -8.50
C SER A 13 -2.59 -1.25 -9.35
N THR A 14 -3.38 -1.90 -10.20
CA THR A 14 -2.87 -2.76 -11.27
C THR A 14 -2.54 -1.92 -12.51
N ASP A 15 -1.78 -2.49 -13.44
CA ASP A 15 -1.39 -1.76 -14.66
C ASP A 15 -2.56 -1.47 -15.60
N ASP A 16 -3.59 -2.32 -15.58
CA ASP A 16 -4.86 -2.12 -16.29
C ASP A 16 -5.81 -1.12 -15.60
N GLY A 17 -5.39 -0.54 -14.46
CA GLY A 17 -6.07 0.59 -13.83
C GLY A 17 -7.11 0.23 -12.78
N HIS A 18 -7.19 -1.02 -12.32
CA HIS A 18 -8.01 -1.32 -11.14
C HIS A 18 -7.38 -0.69 -9.90
N THR A 19 -8.21 -0.14 -9.02
CA THR A 19 -7.80 0.12 -7.63
C THR A 19 -8.10 -1.12 -6.83
N PHE A 20 -7.16 -1.61 -6.03
CA PHE A 20 -7.39 -2.74 -5.14
C PHE A 20 -7.17 -2.37 -3.69
N VAL A 21 -7.92 -3.03 -2.80
CA VAL A 21 -7.68 -3.07 -1.35
C VAL A 21 -7.47 -4.51 -0.95
N LEU A 22 -6.34 -4.77 -0.32
CA LEU A 22 -5.89 -6.09 0.10
C LEU A 22 -5.75 -6.14 1.63
N LEU A 23 -6.30 -7.18 2.26
CA LEU A 23 -6.34 -7.32 3.72
C LEU A 23 -5.38 -8.43 4.19
N ASN A 24 -4.30 -8.05 4.86
CA ASN A 24 -3.31 -8.99 5.43
C ASN A 24 -3.68 -9.49 6.82
N ARG A 25 -4.61 -8.80 7.48
CA ARG A 25 -5.21 -9.19 8.75
C ARG A 25 -6.72 -9.31 8.58
N ALA A 26 -7.31 -10.26 9.31
CA ALA A 26 -8.76 -10.35 9.38
C ALA A 26 -9.33 -9.09 10.05
N LEU A 27 -10.12 -8.33 9.30
CA LEU A 27 -10.84 -7.16 9.76
C LEU A 27 -12.35 -7.40 9.53
N PRO A 28 -13.11 -7.86 10.54
CA PRO A 28 -14.50 -8.28 10.35
C PRO A 28 -15.42 -7.23 9.72
N ALA A 29 -15.18 -5.95 10.00
CA ALA A 29 -15.95 -4.84 9.44
C ALA A 29 -15.54 -4.46 8.00
N ALA A 30 -14.33 -4.83 7.56
CA ALA A 30 -13.75 -4.31 6.33
C ALA A 30 -14.53 -4.71 5.08
N GLN A 31 -15.04 -5.95 5.03
CA GLN A 31 -15.86 -6.38 3.89
C GLN A 31 -17.05 -5.45 3.69
N ARG A 32 -17.82 -5.20 4.76
CA ARG A 32 -18.99 -4.34 4.69
C ARG A 32 -18.61 -2.91 4.31
N ILE A 33 -17.59 -2.34 4.97
CA ILE A 33 -17.10 -0.99 4.68
C ILE A 33 -16.75 -0.88 3.19
N LEU A 34 -15.91 -1.76 2.68
CA LEU A 34 -15.46 -1.72 1.30
C LEU A 34 -16.60 -1.88 0.30
N THR A 35 -17.53 -2.81 0.55
CA THR A 35 -18.70 -3.00 -0.34
C THR A 35 -19.67 -1.82 -0.30
N ASP A 36 -19.88 -1.21 0.87
CA ASP A 36 -20.76 -0.05 1.03
C ASP A 36 -20.22 1.17 0.25
N HIS A 37 -18.90 1.26 0.05
CA HIS A 37 -18.24 2.29 -0.77
C HIS A 37 -17.98 1.87 -2.23
N GLY A 38 -18.53 0.73 -2.66
CA GLY A 38 -18.57 0.31 -4.07
C GLY A 38 -17.44 -0.58 -4.53
N PHE A 39 -16.58 -1.06 -3.61
CA PHE A 39 -15.64 -2.12 -3.95
C PHE A 39 -16.34 -3.47 -4.09
N THR A 40 -15.90 -4.28 -5.05
CA THR A 40 -16.36 -5.66 -5.19
C THR A 40 -15.33 -6.63 -4.63
N ALA A 41 -15.78 -7.62 -3.86
CA ALA A 41 -14.88 -8.69 -3.41
C ALA A 41 -14.39 -9.48 -4.64
N HIS A 42 -13.08 -9.57 -4.81
CA HIS A 42 -12.44 -10.44 -5.79
C HIS A 42 -12.02 -11.73 -5.10
N GLN A 43 -12.57 -12.84 -5.58
CA GLN A 43 -12.15 -14.16 -5.16
C GLN A 43 -11.38 -14.79 -6.32
N PRO A 44 -10.04 -14.68 -6.35
CA PRO A 44 -9.26 -15.41 -7.33
C PRO A 44 -9.45 -16.91 -7.12
N ASN A 45 -9.18 -17.72 -8.16
CA ASN A 45 -9.35 -19.18 -8.19
C ASN A 45 -8.53 -19.98 -7.15
N ARG A 46 -7.91 -19.32 -6.16
CA ARG A 46 -7.10 -19.91 -5.09
C ARG A 46 -7.51 -19.32 -3.74
N PRO A 47 -7.53 -20.11 -2.65
CA PRO A 47 -7.71 -19.56 -1.32
C PRO A 47 -6.60 -18.55 -1.03
N GLY A 48 -7.00 -17.31 -0.73
CA GLY A 48 -6.10 -16.18 -0.58
C GLY A 48 -6.63 -15.19 0.46
N ARG A 49 -5.86 -14.12 0.65
CA ARG A 49 -6.29 -12.98 1.46
C ARG A 49 -7.48 -12.26 0.79
N PRO A 50 -8.39 -11.66 1.57
CA PRO A 50 -9.46 -10.84 1.02
C PRO A 50 -8.90 -9.72 0.14
N LEU A 51 -9.44 -9.63 -1.07
CA LEU A 51 -9.09 -8.65 -2.08
C LEU A 51 -10.38 -7.98 -2.55
N PHE A 52 -10.36 -6.67 -2.67
CA PHE A 52 -11.50 -5.85 -3.03
C PHE A 52 -11.10 -4.91 -4.17
N LEU A 53 -11.96 -4.71 -5.16
CA LEU A 53 -11.61 -3.98 -6.38
C LEU A 53 -12.58 -2.84 -6.66
N LEU A 54 -12.04 -1.73 -7.18
CA LEU A 54 -12.77 -0.77 -8.00
C LEU A 54 -12.33 -0.92 -9.46
N PRO A 55 -13.27 -0.99 -10.42
CA PRO A 55 -12.93 -1.09 -11.82
C PRO A 55 -12.23 0.17 -12.36
N PRO A 56 -11.47 0.07 -13.47
CA PRO A 56 -10.71 1.19 -14.04
C PRO A 56 -11.56 2.39 -14.43
N ALA A 57 -12.85 2.18 -14.71
CA ALA A 57 -13.81 3.24 -15.01
C ALA A 57 -13.99 4.25 -13.86
N TYR A 58 -13.54 3.92 -12.64
CA TYR A 58 -13.58 4.83 -11.49
C TYR A 58 -12.27 5.54 -11.20
N ALA A 59 -11.18 5.29 -11.94
CA ALA A 59 -9.89 5.94 -11.69
C ALA A 59 -10.00 7.48 -11.69
N GLY A 60 -9.22 8.14 -10.84
CA GLY A 60 -9.30 9.57 -10.58
C GLY A 60 -10.30 9.91 -9.47
N GLU A 61 -11.19 10.87 -9.71
CA GLU A 61 -12.10 11.44 -8.70
C GLU A 61 -12.94 10.40 -7.95
N GLN A 62 -13.52 9.44 -8.66
CA GLN A 62 -14.40 8.45 -8.04
C GLN A 62 -13.62 7.46 -7.18
N ALA A 63 -12.48 6.98 -7.65
CA ALA A 63 -11.58 6.13 -6.89
C ALA A 63 -11.02 6.89 -5.67
N HIS A 64 -10.64 8.16 -5.84
CA HIS A 64 -10.22 9.04 -4.76
C HIS A 64 -11.29 9.12 -3.67
N THR A 65 -12.51 9.51 -4.04
CA THR A 65 -13.62 9.72 -3.10
C THR A 65 -14.01 8.42 -2.39
N ARG A 66 -14.27 7.35 -3.16
CA ARG A 66 -14.71 6.06 -2.61
C ARG A 66 -13.66 5.44 -1.70
N THR A 67 -12.39 5.52 -2.10
CA THR A 67 -11.28 5.00 -1.29
C THR A 67 -11.11 5.85 -0.03
N GLY A 68 -11.14 7.18 -0.14
CA GLY A 68 -11.06 8.08 1.01
C GLY A 68 -12.16 7.85 2.05
N GLU A 69 -13.41 7.69 1.60
CA GLU A 69 -14.54 7.36 2.48
C GLU A 69 -14.40 5.98 3.12
N ALA A 70 -14.06 4.95 2.35
CA ALA A 70 -13.82 3.62 2.90
C ALA A 70 -12.70 3.65 3.94
N MET A 71 -11.62 4.38 3.66
CA MET A 71 -10.48 4.53 4.55
C MET A 71 -10.84 5.25 5.84
N HIS A 72 -11.69 6.28 5.79
CA HIS A 72 -12.20 6.95 6.98
C HIS A 72 -12.80 5.96 8.00
N PHE A 73 -13.57 4.98 7.53
CA PHE A 73 -14.15 3.95 8.39
C PHE A 73 -13.15 2.84 8.75
N LEU A 74 -12.25 2.45 7.83
CA LEU A 74 -11.21 1.46 8.14
C LEU A 74 -10.24 1.95 9.22
N PHE A 75 -9.95 3.24 9.30
CA PHE A 75 -9.10 3.83 10.35
C PHE A 75 -9.68 3.69 11.76
N GLN A 76 -10.96 3.38 11.90
CA GLN A 76 -11.57 3.02 13.19
C GLN A 76 -11.15 1.62 13.68
N HIS A 77 -10.54 0.81 12.80
CA HIS A 77 -10.17 -0.59 13.05
C HIS A 77 -8.68 -0.87 12.91
N THR A 78 -7.96 -0.13 12.06
CA THR A 78 -6.51 -0.21 11.96
C THR A 78 -5.89 1.09 11.43
N TRP A 79 -4.72 1.44 11.94
CA TRP A 79 -3.88 2.52 11.41
C TRP A 79 -2.73 2.00 10.56
N ASP A 80 -2.55 0.68 10.50
CA ASP A 80 -1.49 0.03 9.74
C ASP A 80 -1.92 -0.13 8.27
N VAL A 81 -1.83 0.99 7.56
CA VAL A 81 -2.31 1.13 6.18
C VAL A 81 -1.18 1.62 5.30
N THR A 82 -1.06 1.05 4.11
CA THR A 82 -0.15 1.55 3.08
C THR A 82 -0.91 1.79 1.78
N ASP A 83 -0.77 3.00 1.26
CA ASP A 83 -1.37 3.39 -0.01
C ASP A 83 -0.27 3.55 -1.08
N LEU A 84 -0.34 2.68 -2.08
CA LEU A 84 0.52 2.63 -3.26
C LEU A 84 -0.30 2.84 -4.54
N SER A 85 -1.53 3.35 -4.41
CA SER A 85 -2.43 3.51 -5.54
C SER A 85 -2.14 4.81 -6.29
N TRP A 86 -1.94 4.68 -7.60
CA TRP A 86 -1.89 5.82 -8.51
C TRP A 86 -3.29 6.17 -9.04
N THR A 87 -4.22 5.21 -9.03
CA THR A 87 -5.60 5.36 -9.52
C THR A 87 -6.48 6.23 -8.63
N THR A 88 -6.10 6.45 -7.37
CA THR A 88 -6.81 7.32 -6.41
C THR A 88 -6.30 8.75 -6.42
N ARG A 89 -5.23 9.02 -7.17
CA ARG A 89 -4.70 10.37 -7.32
C ARG A 89 -5.71 11.17 -8.13
N TRP A 90 -6.01 12.36 -7.64
CA TRP A 90 -6.94 13.28 -8.29
C TRP A 90 -6.65 14.70 -7.83
N ASN A 91 -6.76 15.64 -8.77
CA ASN A 91 -6.71 17.07 -8.50
C ASN A 91 -7.98 17.71 -9.11
N PRO A 92 -8.77 18.46 -8.33
CA PRO A 92 -10.00 19.10 -8.83
C PRO A 92 -9.72 20.25 -9.81
N ASP A 93 -8.55 20.88 -9.73
CA ASP A 93 -8.22 22.09 -10.50
C ASP A 93 -7.55 21.76 -11.84
N GLU A 94 -6.78 20.66 -11.91
CA GLU A 94 -5.99 20.30 -13.08
C GLU A 94 -6.02 18.79 -13.35
N PRO A 95 -6.03 18.34 -14.63
CA PRO A 95 -5.77 16.95 -14.96
C PRO A 95 -4.41 16.55 -14.42
N LEU A 96 -4.31 15.35 -13.82
CA LEU A 96 -3.01 14.86 -13.37
C LEU A 96 -2.03 14.78 -14.55
N PRO A 97 -0.81 15.33 -14.40
CA PRO A 97 0.19 15.23 -15.45
C PRO A 97 0.54 13.76 -15.71
N GLU A 98 1.04 13.47 -16.93
CA GLU A 98 1.70 12.19 -17.15
C GLU A 98 2.78 11.97 -16.07
N PRO A 99 2.97 10.74 -15.57
CA PRO A 99 3.85 10.50 -14.44
C PRO A 99 5.27 10.97 -14.76
N ASP A 100 5.72 11.97 -14.01
CA ASP A 100 7.10 12.45 -14.00
C ASP A 100 8.03 11.41 -13.38
N VAL A 101 7.50 10.61 -12.45
CA VAL A 101 8.19 9.47 -11.84
C VAL A 101 7.40 8.19 -12.01
N HIS A 102 8.08 7.15 -12.46
CA HIS A 102 7.57 5.79 -12.42
C HIS A 102 8.40 4.97 -11.45
N PHE A 103 7.80 4.52 -10.35
CA PHE A 103 8.38 3.54 -9.44
C PHE A 103 8.02 2.14 -9.93
N ASP A 104 9.01 1.28 -10.09
CA ASP A 104 8.82 -0.14 -10.32
C ASP A 104 9.23 -0.89 -9.04
N VAL A 105 8.23 -1.52 -8.43
CA VAL A 105 8.36 -2.30 -7.21
C VAL A 105 8.18 -3.77 -7.60
N SER A 106 9.25 -4.38 -8.08
CA SER A 106 9.26 -5.78 -8.52
C SER A 106 10.32 -6.60 -7.79
N GLY A 107 9.88 -7.73 -7.22
CA GLY A 107 10.75 -8.60 -6.43
C GLY A 107 11.27 -7.91 -5.16
N GLU A 108 12.59 -7.94 -4.96
CA GLU A 108 13.27 -7.39 -3.75
C GLU A 108 13.88 -6.00 -3.99
N ARG A 109 13.53 -5.34 -5.11
CA ARG A 109 14.14 -4.07 -5.51
C ARG A 109 13.08 -3.06 -5.90
N VAL A 110 13.36 -1.80 -5.56
CA VAL A 110 12.67 -0.63 -6.08
C VAL A 110 13.59 0.08 -7.06
N THR A 111 13.11 0.27 -8.27
CA THR A 111 13.70 1.18 -9.25
C THR A 111 12.75 2.33 -9.54
N ALA A 112 13.30 3.43 -10.06
CA ALA A 112 12.52 4.60 -10.44
C ALA A 112 13.08 5.23 -11.70
N THR A 113 12.20 5.79 -12.54
CA THR A 113 12.59 6.68 -13.64
C THR A 113 12.06 8.07 -13.36
N ALA A 114 12.76 9.12 -13.84
CA ALA A 114 12.35 10.50 -13.63
C ALA A 114 12.54 11.36 -14.90
N ARG A 115 11.48 12.07 -15.29
CA ARG A 115 11.43 12.90 -16.51
C ARG A 115 11.97 14.32 -16.30
N THR A 116 11.72 14.92 -15.15
CA THR A 116 12.08 16.31 -14.84
C THR A 116 13.23 16.41 -13.84
N ASP A 117 13.95 17.54 -13.84
CA ASP A 117 15.02 17.77 -12.86
C ASP A 117 14.50 17.89 -11.42
N ALA A 118 13.27 18.38 -11.25
CA ALA A 118 12.60 18.42 -9.94
C ALA A 118 12.35 16.99 -9.42
N ALA A 119 11.78 16.11 -10.25
CA ALA A 119 11.58 14.71 -9.91
C ALA A 119 12.89 13.99 -9.55
N ARG A 120 13.97 14.21 -10.33
CA ARG A 120 15.30 13.66 -10.04
C ARG A 120 15.84 14.10 -8.68
N ARG A 121 15.63 15.37 -8.33
CA ARG A 121 16.04 15.93 -7.04
C ARG A 121 15.28 15.29 -5.88
N ILE A 122 13.98 15.11 -6.02
CA ILE A 122 13.16 14.45 -5.00
C ILE A 122 13.64 13.01 -4.79
N LEU A 123 13.81 12.24 -5.88
CA LEU A 123 14.35 10.88 -5.79
C LEU A 123 15.69 10.85 -5.04
N ALA A 124 16.64 11.73 -5.40
CA ALA A 124 17.93 11.81 -4.72
C ALA A 124 17.80 12.14 -3.22
N ASN A 125 16.90 13.05 -2.85
CA ASN A 125 16.64 13.41 -1.45
C ASN A 125 16.07 12.25 -0.63
N HIS A 126 15.38 11.31 -1.28
CA HIS A 126 14.82 10.11 -0.64
C HIS A 126 15.71 8.86 -0.78
N GLY A 127 17.00 9.06 -1.10
CA GLY A 127 18.00 8.00 -1.07
C GLY A 127 18.10 7.17 -2.34
N PHE A 128 17.40 7.56 -3.41
CA PHE A 128 17.56 6.91 -4.71
C PHE A 128 18.86 7.38 -5.38
N THR A 129 19.66 6.43 -5.82
CA THR A 129 20.94 6.67 -6.49
C THR A 129 20.79 6.53 -8.00
N PRO A 130 21.42 7.39 -8.82
CA PRO A 130 21.39 7.25 -10.28
C PRO A 130 22.03 5.93 -10.73
N THR A 131 21.42 5.30 -11.71
CA THR A 131 21.90 4.08 -12.39
C THR A 131 21.83 4.26 -13.91
N GLN A 132 22.27 3.26 -14.68
CA GLN A 132 22.15 3.32 -16.14
C GLN A 132 20.69 3.35 -16.64
N GLU A 133 19.77 2.76 -15.87
CA GLU A 133 18.36 2.59 -16.26
C GLU A 133 17.44 3.63 -15.59
N GLY A 134 17.99 4.50 -14.74
CA GLY A 134 17.23 5.50 -14.00
C GLY A 134 17.78 5.69 -12.60
N TYR A 135 17.03 5.26 -11.60
CA TYR A 135 17.34 5.42 -10.19
C TYR A 135 17.02 4.13 -9.42
N ALA A 136 17.80 3.82 -8.38
CA ALA A 136 17.54 2.67 -7.53
C ALA A 136 17.94 2.97 -6.09
N LEU A 137 17.24 2.34 -5.15
CA LEU A 137 17.67 2.33 -3.76
C LEU A 137 18.93 1.45 -3.60
N PRO A 138 19.77 1.72 -2.58
CA PRO A 138 20.96 0.91 -2.33
C PRO A 138 20.64 -0.58 -2.19
N ALA A 139 21.48 -1.42 -2.77
CA ALA A 139 21.34 -2.87 -2.65
C ALA A 139 21.41 -3.30 -1.16
N GLY A 140 20.57 -4.26 -0.78
CA GLY A 140 20.49 -4.73 0.61
C GLY A 140 19.69 -3.82 1.55
N THR A 141 18.99 -2.82 1.03
CA THR A 141 17.99 -2.07 1.80
C THR A 141 16.83 -3.00 2.16
N GLU A 142 16.47 -3.07 3.44
CA GLU A 142 15.30 -3.84 3.92
C GLU A 142 14.01 -3.40 3.21
N GLU A 143 13.14 -4.35 2.86
CA GLU A 143 11.92 -4.13 2.09
C GLU A 143 11.01 -3.04 2.70
N THR A 144 10.83 -3.04 4.03
CA THR A 144 10.05 -2.00 4.73
C THR A 144 10.68 -0.60 4.61
N ARG A 145 12.02 -0.51 4.57
CA ARG A 145 12.69 0.79 4.33
C ARG A 145 12.56 1.21 2.88
N GLN A 146 12.61 0.25 1.94
CA GLN A 146 12.36 0.54 0.52
C GLN A 146 10.94 1.09 0.33
N LEU A 147 9.94 0.44 0.93
CA LEU A 147 8.56 0.87 0.93
C LEU A 147 8.39 2.27 1.53
N GLY A 148 9.00 2.52 2.69
CA GLY A 148 9.00 3.83 3.32
C GLY A 148 9.60 4.92 2.40
N ALA A 149 10.70 4.63 1.71
CA ALA A 149 11.32 5.58 0.79
C ALA A 149 10.41 5.89 -0.42
N VAL A 150 9.73 4.88 -0.98
CA VAL A 150 8.75 5.08 -2.08
C VAL A 150 7.60 5.96 -1.62
N VAL A 151 6.97 5.64 -0.49
CA VAL A 151 5.83 6.40 0.04
C VAL A 151 6.22 7.85 0.33
N GLN A 152 7.38 8.08 0.96
CA GLN A 152 7.84 9.44 1.26
C GLN A 152 8.18 10.23 -0.02
N ALA A 153 8.81 9.59 -1.01
CA ALA A 153 9.10 10.22 -2.28
C ALA A 153 7.83 10.56 -3.07
N GLU A 154 6.84 9.65 -3.07
CA GLU A 154 5.54 9.87 -3.70
C GLU A 154 4.81 11.07 -3.08
N ILE A 155 4.78 11.15 -1.75
CA ILE A 155 4.20 12.29 -1.02
C ILE A 155 4.91 13.60 -1.41
N ALA A 156 6.23 13.60 -1.47
CA ALA A 156 7.00 14.79 -1.84
C ALA A 156 6.75 15.22 -3.30
N LEU A 157 6.62 14.26 -4.23
CA LEU A 157 6.23 14.53 -5.62
C LEU A 157 4.84 15.17 -5.68
N SER A 158 3.87 14.61 -4.95
CA SER A 158 2.52 15.14 -4.88
C SER A 158 2.48 16.57 -4.31
N MET A 159 3.32 16.89 -3.33
CA MET A 159 3.42 18.25 -2.77
C MET A 159 3.99 19.28 -3.77
N GLU A 160 4.80 18.84 -4.73
CA GLU A 160 5.34 19.68 -5.80
C GLU A 160 4.48 19.64 -7.09
N ASN A 161 3.26 19.08 -7.02
CA ASN A 161 2.36 18.89 -8.17
C ASN A 161 3.01 18.06 -9.31
N LEU A 162 3.89 17.12 -8.96
CA LEU A 162 4.53 16.20 -9.90
C LEU A 162 3.80 14.87 -9.92
N GLY A 163 3.61 14.31 -11.12
CA GLY A 163 2.92 13.04 -11.29
C GLY A 163 3.79 11.86 -10.86
N ALA A 164 3.23 10.96 -10.06
CA ALA A 164 3.88 9.71 -9.68
C ALA A 164 3.01 8.51 -10.07
N ARG A 165 3.64 7.46 -10.61
CA ARG A 165 3.00 6.16 -10.83
C ARG A 165 3.80 5.08 -10.14
N ILE A 166 3.16 4.33 -9.24
CA ILE A 166 3.74 3.15 -8.59
C ILE A 166 3.25 1.92 -9.33
N GLY A 167 4.17 1.25 -10.03
CA GLY A 167 3.96 -0.05 -10.65
C GLY A 167 4.34 -1.16 -9.68
N LEU A 168 3.39 -2.03 -9.35
CA LEU A 168 3.61 -3.20 -8.49
C LEU A 168 3.88 -4.48 -9.29
N GLY A 169 3.92 -4.38 -10.62
CA GLY A 169 4.11 -5.52 -11.53
C GLY A 169 2.87 -6.41 -11.71
N PHE A 170 1.70 -6.01 -11.20
CA PHE A 170 0.43 -6.72 -11.40
C PHE A 170 -0.28 -6.17 -12.64
N ARG A 171 -0.34 -6.95 -13.71
CA ARG A 171 -0.99 -6.50 -14.95
C ARG A 171 -2.49 -6.42 -14.78
N THR A 172 -3.06 -7.43 -14.13
CA THR A 172 -4.48 -7.52 -13.78
C THR A 172 -4.65 -7.93 -12.31
N PRO A 173 -5.86 -7.84 -11.74
CA PRO A 173 -6.12 -8.32 -10.39
C PRO A 173 -5.79 -9.80 -10.15
N ASP A 174 -5.77 -10.62 -11.19
CA ASP A 174 -5.44 -12.05 -11.09
C ASP A 174 -3.94 -12.32 -10.88
N ASP A 175 -3.08 -11.33 -11.17
CA ASP A 175 -1.64 -11.41 -10.92
C ASP A 175 -1.29 -11.14 -9.45
N ILE A 176 -2.23 -10.59 -8.66
CA ILE A 176 -1.99 -10.28 -7.25
C ILE A 176 -1.82 -11.61 -6.48
N PRO A 177 -0.67 -11.82 -5.80
CA PRO A 177 -0.39 -13.10 -5.18
C PRO A 177 -1.29 -13.32 -3.95
N ALA A 178 -1.71 -14.58 -3.79
CA ALA A 178 -2.35 -15.03 -2.57
C ALA A 178 -1.46 -14.73 -1.34
N ALA A 179 -2.06 -14.74 -0.15
CA ALA A 179 -1.29 -14.58 1.08
C ALA A 179 -0.19 -15.66 1.13
N PRO A 180 1.06 -15.32 1.48
CA PRO A 180 2.05 -16.33 1.79
C PRO A 180 1.49 -17.22 2.91
N VAL A 181 1.66 -18.54 2.75
CA VAL A 181 1.30 -19.50 3.80
C VAL A 181 2.12 -19.12 5.03
N ARG A 182 1.47 -18.57 6.06
CA ARG A 182 2.14 -18.19 7.31
C ARG A 182 2.79 -19.44 7.90
N THR A 183 4.09 -19.61 7.73
CA THR A 183 4.88 -20.46 8.62
C THR A 183 4.78 -19.79 10.00
N SER A 184 4.06 -20.45 10.89
CA SER A 184 3.70 -19.92 12.19
C SER A 184 4.97 -19.77 13.03
N SER A 185 5.54 -18.58 13.11
CA SER A 185 6.62 -18.27 14.06
C SER A 185 6.43 -16.93 14.78
N HIS A 186 5.21 -16.40 14.80
CA HIS A 186 4.82 -15.46 15.85
C HIS A 186 4.04 -16.24 16.91
N THR A 187 4.78 -16.78 17.87
CA THR A 187 4.23 -17.23 19.14
C THR A 187 3.46 -16.05 19.72
N ALA A 188 2.13 -16.12 19.72
CA ALA A 188 1.33 -15.21 20.52
C ALA A 188 1.81 -15.39 21.97
N THR A 189 2.51 -14.40 22.53
CA THR A 189 2.83 -14.39 23.95
C THR A 189 1.49 -14.45 24.69
N PRO A 190 1.19 -15.52 25.45
CA PRO A 190 -0.02 -15.57 26.23
C PRO A 190 -0.04 -14.37 27.19
N PRO A 191 -1.19 -13.73 27.42
CA PRO A 191 -1.27 -12.68 28.44
C PRO A 191 -0.82 -13.26 29.78
N ALA A 192 0.12 -12.59 30.43
CA ALA A 192 0.62 -12.99 31.73
C ALA A 192 -0.55 -13.15 32.71
N ALA A 193 -0.62 -14.31 33.37
CA ALA A 193 -1.63 -14.57 34.38
C ALA A 193 -1.61 -13.47 35.46
N PRO A 194 -2.79 -13.02 35.95
CA PRO A 194 -2.83 -12.03 37.02
C PRO A 194 -2.15 -12.58 38.28
N ALA A 195 -1.25 -11.77 38.86
CA ALA A 195 -0.53 -12.12 40.07
C ALA A 195 -1.50 -12.38 41.24
N PRO A 196 -1.26 -13.39 42.09
CA PRO A 196 -2.12 -13.67 43.23
C PRO A 196 -2.05 -12.54 44.25
N ASP A 197 -3.23 -12.10 44.68
CA ASP A 197 -3.45 -11.02 45.64
C ASP A 197 -2.82 -11.38 47.00
N ARG A 198 -1.98 -10.50 47.54
CA ARG A 198 -1.22 -10.74 48.77
C ARG A 198 -2.16 -10.57 49.98
N PRO A 199 -2.23 -11.52 50.93
CA PRO A 199 -3.15 -11.40 52.05
C PRO A 199 -2.76 -10.23 52.97
N ARG A 200 -3.69 -9.27 53.13
CA ARG A 200 -3.58 -8.13 54.03
C ARG A 200 -3.66 -8.60 55.48
N ARG A 201 -2.51 -8.75 56.16
CA ARG A 201 -2.45 -8.92 57.62
C ARG A 201 -2.90 -7.62 58.30
N THR A 202 -4.11 -7.63 58.83
CA THR A 202 -4.50 -6.71 59.91
C THR A 202 -3.91 -7.19 61.22
N ARG A 203 -3.47 -6.21 62.00
CA ARG A 203 -2.75 -6.28 63.27
C ARG A 203 -3.67 -6.75 64.40
#